data_AF-A0A1I8CJN2-F1
#
_entry.id   AF-A0A1I8CJN2-F1
#
_cell.length_a   1.000
_cell.length_b   1.000
_cell.length_c   1.000
_cell.angle_alpha   90.00
_cell.angle_beta   90.00
_cell.angle_gamma   90.00
#
_symmetry.space_group_name_H-M   'P 1'
#
loop_
_entity.id
_entity.type
_entity.pdbx_description
1 polymer ?
#
loop_
_entity_poly.entity_id
_entity_poly.type
_entity_poly.pdbx_seq_one_letter_code
_entity_poly.pdbx_strand_id
1 'polypeptide(L)'
;MSPELGPFSIETTTLLFSLKCLYPGKVKIWRGNHESRAVNHTYGMHVECIRKYILSDLSWTDPGVTIEDYEESPRGASRISGKNALNIFLKKHNCSLFLRGHQLVQEGFRFFAERKLRINHACQ
;
A
#
# COMPACT_ATOMS: atom_id res chain seq x y z
N MET A 1 9.24 25.43 3.83
CA MET A 1 9.64 24.07 4.21
C MET A 1 10.25 24.19 5.60
N SER A 2 9.59 23.74 6.66
CA SER A 2 10.14 23.82 8.02
C SER A 2 11.27 22.78 8.16
N PRO A 3 12.43 23.12 8.74
CA PRO A 3 13.67 22.33 8.63
C PRO A 3 13.74 21.08 9.52
N GLU A 4 12.72 20.78 10.32
CA GLU A 4 12.85 19.88 11.48
C GLU A 4 12.32 18.46 11.25
N LEU A 5 11.74 18.15 10.09
CA LEU A 5 11.23 16.81 9.76
C LEU A 5 11.84 16.36 8.45
N GLY A 6 12.76 15.40 8.53
CA GLY A 6 13.48 14.86 7.38
C GLY A 6 12.55 14.20 6.36
N PRO A 7 12.98 14.06 5.09
CA PRO A 7 12.16 13.58 3.96
C PRO A 7 11.85 12.07 3.99
N PHE A 8 12.01 11.43 5.15
CA PHE A 8 11.95 9.98 5.33
C PHE A 8 10.97 9.57 6.44
N SER A 9 9.96 10.39 6.72
CA SER A 9 9.01 10.14 7.79
C SER A 9 8.27 8.81 7.57
N ILE A 10 7.94 8.49 6.31
CA ILE A 10 7.25 7.25 5.96
C ILE A 10 8.12 6.01 6.19
N GLU A 11 9.40 6.05 5.83
CA GLU A 11 10.35 4.96 6.03
C GLU A 11 10.60 4.74 7.52
N THR A 12 10.81 5.81 8.28
CA THR A 12 10.99 5.73 9.74
C THR A 12 9.76 5.14 10.41
N THR A 13 8.55 5.64 10.09
CA THR A 13 7.31 5.10 10.65
C THR A 13 7.08 3.63 10.25
N THR A 14 7.34 3.27 8.99
CA THR A 14 7.21 1.88 8.50
C THR A 14 8.18 0.93 9.20
N LEU A 15 9.43 1.35 9.43
CA LEU A 15 10.42 0.58 10.16
C LEU A 15 9.99 0.37 11.62
N LEU A 16 9.53 1.42 12.30
CA LEU A 16 9.06 1.34 13.68
C LEU A 16 7.88 0.37 13.82
N PHE A 17 6.90 0.43 12.93
CA PHE A 17 5.79 -0.53 12.92
C PHE A 17 6.25 -1.96 12.61
N SER A 18 7.19 -2.14 11.67
CA SER A 18 7.75 -3.46 11.37
C SER A 18 8.45 -4.07 12.59
N LEU A 19 9.25 -3.28 13.30
CA LEU A 19 9.91 -3.69 14.54
C LEU A 19 8.90 -3.99 15.65
N LYS A 20 7.80 -3.23 15.75
CA LYS A 20 6.71 -3.52 16.68
C LYS A 20 6.02 -4.85 16.38
N CYS A 21 5.81 -5.17 15.10
CA CYS A 21 5.25 -6.46 14.68
C CYS A 21 6.21 -7.63 14.95
N LEU A 22 7.51 -7.45 14.69
CA LEU A 22 8.53 -8.49 14.91
C LEU A 22 8.84 -8.71 16.40
N TYR A 23 8.77 -7.66 17.22
CA TYR A 23 9.14 -7.70 18.64
C TYR A 23 8.11 -7.01 19.55
N PRO A 24 6.86 -7.51 19.61
CA PRO A 24 5.74 -6.81 20.26
C PRO A 24 5.96 -6.56 21.76
N GLY A 25 6.70 -7.43 22.45
CA GLY A 25 7.04 -7.28 23.87
C GLY A 25 8.26 -6.39 24.15
N LYS A 26 9.10 -6.10 23.14
CA LYS A 26 10.36 -5.35 23.30
C LYS A 26 10.27 -3.94 22.76
N VAL A 27 9.42 -3.71 21.77
CA VAL A 27 9.22 -2.40 21.15
C VAL A 27 7.90 -1.81 21.63
N LYS A 28 7.95 -0.61 22.20
CA LYS A 28 6.77 0.19 22.54
C LYS A 28 6.82 1.49 21.74
N ILE A 29 5.70 1.83 21.12
CA ILE A 29 5.53 3.06 20.37
C ILE A 29 4.53 3.91 21.15
N TRP A 30 4.94 5.12 21.49
CA TRP A 30 4.09 6.11 22.16
C TRP A 30 3.66 7.16 21.15
N ARG A 31 2.45 7.68 21.31
CA ARG A 31 1.94 8.75 20.45
C ARG A 31 2.50 10.10 20.92
N GLY A 32 3.19 10.81 20.04
CA GLY A 32 3.61 12.19 20.23
C GLY A 32 2.61 13.19 19.61
N ASN A 33 2.99 14.47 19.66
CA ASN A 33 2.23 15.59 19.11
C ASN A 33 2.24 15.61 17.56
N HIS A 34 3.27 15.04 16.94
CA HIS A 34 3.39 14.95 15.49
C HIS A 34 2.50 13.85 14.89
N GLU A 35 2.01 12.89 15.68
CA GLU A 35 1.02 11.90 15.26
C GLU A 35 -0.42 12.47 15.32
N SER A 36 -0.60 13.69 14.82
CA SER A 36 -1.88 14.39 14.72
C SER A 36 -2.11 14.89 13.31
N ARG A 37 -3.38 14.90 12.87
CA ARG A 37 -3.75 15.33 11.51
C ARG A 37 -3.31 16.77 11.24
N ALA A 38 -3.49 17.67 12.21
CA ALA A 38 -3.11 19.07 12.08
C ALA A 38 -1.61 19.23 11.80
N VAL A 39 -0.77 18.56 12.59
CA VAL A 39 0.69 18.63 12.44
C VAL A 39 1.14 17.93 11.14
N ASN A 40 0.57 16.78 10.79
CA ASN A 40 0.93 16.08 9.55
C ASN A 40 0.63 16.85 8.27
N HIS A 41 -0.46 17.63 8.25
CA HIS A 41 -0.79 18.49 7.12
C HIS A 41 0.16 19.68 7.01
N THR A 42 0.47 20.33 8.12
CA THR A 42 1.33 21.52 8.15
C THR A 42 2.79 21.19 7.88
N TYR A 43 3.27 20.05 8.38
CA TYR A 43 4.69 19.72 8.41
C TYR A 43 5.11 18.63 7.42
N GLY A 44 4.24 18.26 6.49
CA GLY A 44 4.65 17.59 5.26
C GLY A 44 4.55 16.07 5.22
N MET A 45 4.31 15.36 6.34
CA MET A 45 4.07 13.91 6.30
C MET A 45 2.87 13.57 5.40
N HIS A 46 1.82 14.39 5.41
CA HIS A 46 0.68 14.22 4.51
C HIS A 46 1.08 14.31 3.03
N VAL A 47 1.93 15.29 2.69
CA VAL A 47 2.46 15.46 1.34
C VAL A 47 3.40 14.32 0.97
N GLU A 48 4.21 13.85 1.90
CA GLU A 48 5.11 12.70 1.71
C GLU A 48 4.32 11.41 1.43
N CYS A 49 3.24 11.14 2.19
CA CYS A 49 2.30 10.04 1.92
C CYS A 49 1.74 10.09 0.50
N ILE A 50 1.33 11.28 0.03
CA ILE A 50 0.78 11.47 -1.31
C ILE A 50 1.87 11.28 -2.36
N ARG A 51 3.03 11.91 -2.18
CA ARG A 51 4.14 11.87 -3.16
C ARG A 51 4.76 10.50 -3.31
N LYS A 52 4.84 9.71 -2.23
CA LYS A 52 5.43 8.36 -2.29
C LYS A 52 4.47 7.32 -2.88
N TYR A 53 3.25 7.69 -3.24
CA TYR A 53 2.23 6.84 -3.88
C TYR A 53 1.92 5.51 -3.17
N ILE A 54 2.53 5.16 -2.04
CA ILE A 54 2.37 3.85 -1.38
C ILE A 54 0.91 3.51 -1.08
N LEU A 55 0.13 4.48 -0.59
CA LEU A 55 -1.30 4.29 -0.32
C LEU A 55 -2.11 4.21 -1.62
N SER A 56 -1.73 4.98 -2.64
CA SER A 56 -2.35 4.92 -3.96
C SER A 56 -2.06 3.58 -4.63
N ASP A 57 -0.83 3.09 -4.57
CA ASP A 57 -0.43 1.80 -5.14
C ASP A 57 -1.03 0.63 -4.38
N LEU A 58 -1.19 0.73 -3.06
CA LEU A 58 -1.84 -0.33 -2.31
C LEU A 58 -3.34 -0.44 -2.60
N SER A 59 -4.02 0.68 -2.88
CA SER A 59 -5.49 0.72 -3.00
C SER A 59 -6.02 0.87 -4.44
N TRP A 60 -5.25 1.46 -5.35
CA TRP A 60 -5.63 1.80 -6.73
C TRP A 60 -4.80 1.12 -7.83
N THR A 61 -3.73 0.37 -7.49
CA THR A 61 -3.06 -0.47 -8.51
C THR A 61 -4.11 -1.38 -9.12
N ASP A 62 -4.16 -1.67 -10.42
CA ASP A 62 -5.11 -2.64 -11.01
C ASP A 62 -4.38 -3.92 -11.45
N PRO A 63 -5.01 -5.12 -11.45
CA PRO A 63 -4.38 -6.32 -11.99
C PRO A 63 -4.47 -6.34 -13.52
N GLY A 64 -3.33 -6.47 -14.19
CA GLY A 64 -3.22 -6.57 -15.65
C GLY A 64 -3.15 -8.01 -16.11
N VAL A 65 -4.12 -8.45 -16.93
CA VAL A 65 -4.12 -9.82 -17.48
C VAL A 65 -3.10 -9.96 -18.61
N THR A 66 -2.82 -8.88 -19.31
CA THR A 66 -1.90 -8.81 -20.46
C THR A 66 -0.49 -8.36 -20.10
N ILE A 67 -0.25 -7.98 -18.84
CA ILE A 67 1.00 -7.39 -18.35
C ILE A 67 1.67 -8.39 -17.41
N GLU A 68 2.99 -8.55 -17.52
CA GLU A 68 3.75 -9.45 -16.63
C GLU A 68 4.21 -8.74 -15.35
N ASP A 69 4.75 -7.52 -15.47
CA ASP A 69 5.34 -6.76 -14.36
C ASP A 69 4.52 -5.50 -14.00
N TYR A 70 4.91 -4.31 -14.45
CA TYR A 70 4.21 -3.06 -14.13
C TYR A 70 4.02 -2.19 -15.38
N GLU A 71 2.86 -1.55 -15.48
CA GLU A 71 2.57 -0.54 -16.51
C GLU A 71 1.90 0.69 -15.88
N GLU A 72 1.89 1.83 -16.56
CA GLU A 72 1.13 3.00 -16.11
C GLU A 72 -0.37 2.75 -16.15
N SER A 73 -1.07 3.21 -15.12
CA SER A 73 -2.53 3.07 -15.07
C SER A 73 -3.19 4.09 -16.00
N PRO A 74 -4.15 3.68 -16.86
CA PRO A 74 -4.93 4.60 -17.67
C PRO A 74 -5.83 5.52 -16.82
N ARG A 75 -5.95 5.26 -15.51
CA ARG A 75 -6.68 6.12 -14.56
C ARG A 75 -5.88 7.37 -14.16
N GLY A 76 -4.62 7.50 -14.60
CA GLY A 76 -3.74 8.61 -14.20
C GLY A 76 -3.30 8.55 -12.73
N ALA A 77 -3.60 7.45 -12.04
CA ALA A 77 -3.20 7.19 -10.66
C ALA A 77 -2.77 5.73 -10.52
N SER A 78 -1.63 5.51 -9.85
CA SER A 78 -1.02 4.21 -9.64
C SER A 78 -0.57 3.48 -10.92
N ARG A 79 -0.31 2.17 -10.83
CA ARG A 79 0.21 1.29 -11.89
C ARG A 79 -0.74 0.11 -12.11
N ILE A 80 -0.64 -0.52 -13.26
CA ILE A 80 -1.19 -1.86 -13.46
C ILE A 80 -0.11 -2.86 -13.06
N SER A 81 -0.47 -3.86 -12.24
CA SER A 81 0.43 -4.93 -11.79
C SER A 81 0.08 -6.25 -12.46
N GLY A 82 1.08 -6.89 -13.03
CA GLY A 82 0.98 -8.18 -13.69
C GLY A 82 1.13 -9.37 -12.73
N LYS A 83 1.03 -10.57 -13.30
CA LYS A 83 1.12 -11.83 -12.55
C LYS A 83 2.49 -12.02 -11.89
N ASN A 84 3.58 -11.62 -12.54
CA ASN A 84 4.93 -11.81 -12.03
C ASN A 84 5.21 -10.86 -10.85
N ALA A 85 4.88 -9.58 -10.99
CA ALA A 85 4.95 -8.58 -9.92
C ALA A 85 4.23 -9.04 -8.64
N LEU A 86 3.00 -9.56 -8.78
CA LEU A 86 2.23 -10.10 -7.66
C LEU A 86 2.90 -11.32 -7.01
N ASN A 87 3.42 -12.26 -7.81
CA ASN A 87 4.09 -13.45 -7.28
C ASN A 87 5.38 -13.09 -6.51
N ILE A 88 6.17 -12.14 -7.02
CA ILE A 88 7.39 -11.66 -6.36
C ILE A 88 7.02 -11.01 -5.02
N PHE A 89 5.99 -10.16 -5.01
CA PHE A 89 5.50 -9.51 -3.79
C PHE A 89 5.05 -10.54 -2.74
N LEU A 90 4.19 -11.48 -3.13
CA LEU A 90 3.69 -12.53 -2.25
C LEU A 90 4.82 -13.39 -1.68
N LYS A 91 5.80 -13.78 -2.51
CA LYS A 91 6.98 -14.54 -2.08
C LYS A 91 7.84 -13.75 -1.10
N LYS A 92 8.12 -12.48 -1.40
CA LYS A 92 8.94 -11.60 -0.55
C LYS A 92 8.32 -11.39 0.84
N HIS A 93 7.00 -11.32 0.91
CA HIS A 93 6.26 -11.07 2.14
C HIS A 93 5.67 -12.34 2.78
N ASN A 94 6.07 -13.53 2.30
CA ASN A 94 5.58 -14.82 2.80
C ASN A 94 4.05 -14.92 2.87
N CYS A 95 3.36 -14.37 1.87
CA CYS A 95 1.90 -14.35 1.75
C CYS A 95 1.45 -15.30 0.63
N SER A 96 0.32 -15.98 0.82
CA SER A 96 -0.26 -16.90 -0.18
C SER A 96 -1.41 -16.29 -0.98
N LEU A 97 -2.04 -15.24 -0.45
CA LEU A 97 -3.23 -14.62 -1.02
C LEU A 97 -3.24 -13.12 -0.74
N PHE A 98 -3.45 -12.32 -1.79
CA PHE A 98 -3.72 -10.89 -1.67
C PHE A 98 -5.23 -10.64 -1.88
N LEU A 99 -5.87 -10.00 -0.89
CA LEU A 99 -7.28 -9.64 -0.95
C LEU A 99 -7.39 -8.14 -1.20
N ARG A 100 -8.22 -7.73 -2.17
CA ARG A 100 -8.43 -6.31 -2.49
C ARG A 100 -9.86 -6.00 -2.91
N GLY A 101 -10.22 -4.72 -2.89
CA GLY A 101 -11.43 -4.19 -3.55
C GLY A 101 -11.09 -3.45 -4.85
N HIS A 102 -11.92 -2.45 -5.19
CA HIS A 102 -11.71 -1.38 -6.19
C HIS A 102 -12.28 -1.59 -7.62
N GLN A 103 -12.28 -2.80 -8.18
CA GLN A 103 -12.83 -3.02 -9.52
C GLN A 103 -14.26 -3.57 -9.48
N LEU A 104 -15.11 -3.11 -10.41
CA LEU A 104 -16.42 -3.71 -10.69
C LEU A 104 -16.22 -5.12 -11.25
N VAL A 105 -16.84 -6.11 -10.61
CA VAL A 105 -16.85 -7.51 -11.07
C VAL A 105 -18.26 -8.07 -10.99
N GLN A 106 -18.69 -8.71 -12.06
CA GLN A 106 -20.08 -9.16 -12.28
C GLN A 106 -20.63 -10.07 -11.17
N GLU A 107 -19.80 -10.98 -10.65
CA GLU A 107 -20.19 -12.02 -9.69
C GLU A 107 -19.82 -11.69 -8.23
N GLY A 108 -19.57 -10.42 -7.91
CA GLY A 108 -19.22 -9.98 -6.55
C GLY A 108 -17.78 -10.28 -6.11
N PHE A 109 -17.08 -11.21 -6.76
CA PHE A 109 -15.62 -11.36 -6.65
C PHE A 109 -15.00 -11.98 -7.91
N ARG A 110 -13.68 -11.81 -8.09
CA ARG A 110 -12.90 -12.47 -9.14
C ARG A 110 -11.54 -12.89 -8.63
N PHE A 111 -11.07 -14.06 -9.09
CA PHE A 111 -9.69 -14.50 -8.86
C PHE A 111 -8.77 -14.11 -10.02
N PHE A 112 -7.53 -13.77 -9.67
CA PHE A 112 -6.44 -13.47 -10.60
C PHE A 112 -5.18 -14.26 -10.20
N ALA A 113 -4.29 -14.49 -11.17
CA ALA A 113 -3.00 -15.16 -10.97
C ALA A 113 -3.11 -16.49 -10.19
N GLU A 114 -3.77 -17.50 -10.75
CA GLU A 114 -3.91 -18.83 -10.10
C GLU A 114 -4.54 -18.76 -8.69
N ARG A 115 -5.53 -17.88 -8.49
CA ARG A 115 -6.21 -17.64 -7.22
C ARG A 115 -5.35 -17.01 -6.11
N LYS A 116 -4.19 -16.46 -6.44
CA LYS A 116 -3.32 -15.74 -5.51
C LYS A 116 -3.76 -14.30 -5.26
N LEU A 117 -4.65 -13.77 -6.10
CA LEU A 117 -5.34 -12.50 -5.88
C LEU A 117 -6.85 -12.71 -5.94
N ARG A 118 -7.57 -12.20 -4.94
CA ARG A 118 -9.03 -12.11 -4.96
C ARG A 118 -9.46 -10.65 -4.89
N ILE A 119 -10.25 -10.25 -5.87
CA ILE A 119 -10.86 -8.94 -5.98
C ILE A 119 -12.29 -9.08 -5.49
N ASN A 120 -12.67 -8.37 -4.43
CA ASN A 120 -14.01 -8.34 -3.87
C ASN A 120 -14.72 -7.06 -4.31
N HIS A 121 -15.98 -7.18 -4.68
CA HIS A 121 -16.90 -6.06 -4.81
C HIS A 121 -17.64 -5.88 -3.49
N ALA A 122 -17.70 -4.65 -3.01
CA ALA A 122 -18.47 -4.28 -1.82
C ALA A 122 -19.45 -3.16 -2.19
N CYS A 123 -20.40 -3.47 -3.07
CA CYS A 123 -21.62 -2.69 -3.22
C CYS A 123 -22.72 -3.64 -3.75
N GLN A 124 -23.85 -3.69 -3.05
CA GLN A 124 -25.11 -4.11 -3.67
C GLN A 124 -25.81 -2.85 -4.17
#